data_AF-A0A699QBD0-F1
#
_entry.id   AF-A0A699QBD0-F1
#
_cell.length_a   1.000
_cell.length_b   1.000
_cell.length_c   1.000
_cell.angle_alpha   90.00
_cell.angle_beta   90.00
_cell.angle_gamma   90.00
#
_symmetry.space_group_name_H-M   'P 1'
#
loop_
_entity.id
_entity.type
_entity.pdbx_description
1 polymer ?
#
loop_
_entity_poly.entity_id
_entity_poly.type
_entity_poly.pdbx_seq_one_letter_code
_entity_poly.pdbx_strand_id
1 'polypeptide(L)'
;FVGDSINRNQWESMLCLLMSAVKDPRRVYETHGRRITKDKGNYSFKFLDYKCTVEYYVSHFLVHEGKARVGRKRMQTLRIDTVDRGSSRWRGADVLIFNTAHWWSHYKTKSG
;
A
#
# COMPACT_ATOMS: atom_id res chain seq x y z
N PHE A 1 1.48 -0.45 6.27
CA PHE A 1 2.24 0.32 5.27
C PHE A 1 1.27 0.82 4.21
N VAL A 2 1.31 2.10 3.89
CA VAL A 2 0.44 2.72 2.88
C VAL A 2 1.29 3.68 2.05
N GLY A 3 1.38 3.44 0.74
CA GLY A 3 2.26 4.25 -0.08
C GLY A 3 2.55 3.69 -1.46
N ASP A 4 3.69 4.13 -1.99
CA ASP A 4 4.20 3.69 -3.29
C ASP A 4 5.06 2.41 -3.21
N SER A 5 5.69 2.07 -4.34
CA SER A 5 6.55 0.89 -4.49
C SER A 5 7.72 0.83 -3.50
N ILE A 6 8.24 1.96 -3.01
CA ILE A 6 9.30 1.95 -2.00
C ILE A 6 8.73 1.48 -0.66
N ASN A 7 7.51 1.88 -0.34
CA ASN A 7 6.84 1.43 0.89
C ASN A 7 6.48 -0.05 0.83
N ARG A 8 6.16 -0.57 -0.36
CA ARG A 8 6.03 -2.01 -0.60
C ARG A 8 7.32 -2.75 -0.26
N ASN A 9 8.48 -2.27 -0.72
CA ASN A 9 9.77 -2.90 -0.42
C ASN A 9 10.04 -2.91 1.09
N GLN A 10 9.72 -1.82 1.79
CA GLN A 10 9.85 -1.76 3.25
C GLN A 10 8.92 -2.75 3.96
N TRP A 11 7.69 -2.90 3.48
CA TRP A 11 6.75 -3.91 3.99
C TRP A 11 7.25 -5.34 3.74
N GLU A 12 7.74 -5.66 2.54
CA GLU A 12 8.31 -6.99 2.22
C GLU A 12 9.54 -7.26 3.11
N SER A 13 10.41 -6.26 3.31
CA SER A 13 11.55 -6.36 4.22
C SER A 13 11.12 -6.64 5.67
N MET A 14 10.12 -5.92 6.18
CA MET A 14 9.55 -6.15 7.52
C MET A 14 8.96 -7.56 7.65
N LEU A 15 8.24 -8.04 6.63
CA LEU A 15 7.73 -9.40 6.63
C LEU A 15 8.85 -10.43 6.75
N CYS A 16 9.92 -10.29 5.97
CA CYS A 16 11.08 -11.19 6.05
C CYS A 16 11.76 -11.14 7.43
N LEU A 17 11.93 -9.95 8.01
CA LEU A 17 12.49 -9.78 9.35
C LEU A 17 11.65 -10.51 10.40
N LEU A 18 10.33 -10.32 10.38
CA LEU A 18 9.43 -10.97 11.34
C LEU A 18 9.34 -12.48 11.14
N MET A 19 9.40 -12.95 9.88
CA MET A 19 9.43 -14.39 9.56
C MET A 19 10.62 -15.10 10.19
N SER A 20 11.74 -14.42 10.44
CA SER A 20 12.91 -15.02 11.12
C SER A 20 12.62 -15.43 12.57
N ALA A 21 11.64 -14.80 13.22
CA ALA A 21 11.21 -15.10 14.59
C ALA A 21 10.03 -16.10 14.67
N VAL A 22 9.55 -16.59 13.52
CA VAL A 22 8.41 -17.51 13.44
C VAL A 22 8.89 -18.95 13.52
N LYS A 23 8.38 -19.72 14.49
CA LYS A 23 8.72 -21.14 14.67
C LYS A 23 8.06 -22.06 13.64
N ASP A 24 6.78 -21.81 13.33
CA ASP A 24 6.03 -22.56 12.30
C ASP A 24 5.54 -21.58 11.21
N PRO A 25 6.22 -21.53 10.05
CA PRO A 25 5.84 -20.66 8.93
C PRO A 25 4.40 -20.87 8.43
N ARG A 26 3.80 -22.06 8.65
CA ARG A 26 2.41 -22.33 8.24
C ARG A 26 1.39 -21.53 9.04
N ARG A 27 1.81 -20.96 10.18
CA ARG A 27 1.00 -20.07 11.02
C ARG A 27 1.09 -18.60 10.61
N VAL A 28 1.75 -18.34 9.48
CA VAL A 28 1.75 -17.04 8.80
C VAL A 28 1.15 -17.20 7.41
N TYR A 29 0.11 -16.43 7.10
CA TYR A 29 -0.59 -16.55 5.83
C TYR A 29 -1.22 -15.22 5.39
N GLU A 30 -1.40 -15.06 4.07
CA GLU A 30 -2.14 -13.93 3.51
C GLU A 30 -3.64 -14.16 3.71
N THR A 31 -4.33 -13.19 4.30
CA THR A 31 -5.71 -13.32 4.80
C THR A 31 -6.76 -13.55 3.72
N HIS A 32 -6.45 -13.25 2.46
CA HIS A 32 -7.33 -13.43 1.31
C HIS A 32 -6.82 -14.53 0.37
N GLY A 33 -5.84 -15.34 0.81
CA GLY A 33 -5.25 -16.42 0.00
C GLY A 33 -4.47 -15.92 -1.23
N ARG A 34 -4.03 -14.66 -1.25
CA ARG A 34 -3.35 -14.08 -2.41
C ARG A 34 -1.86 -14.37 -2.36
N ARG A 35 -1.32 -14.76 -3.51
CA ARG A 35 0.14 -14.79 -3.74
C ARG A 35 0.67 -13.37 -3.94
N ILE A 36 1.89 -13.12 -3.44
CA ILE A 36 2.60 -11.87 -3.71
C ILE A 36 2.99 -11.84 -5.19
N THR A 37 2.53 -10.81 -5.91
CA THR A 37 2.79 -10.55 -7.34
C THR A 37 3.09 -9.07 -7.51
N LYS A 38 3.70 -8.69 -8.64
CA LYS A 38 4.03 -7.29 -8.92
C LYS A 38 2.77 -6.43 -9.12
N ASP A 39 1.72 -6.99 -9.72
CA ASP A 39 0.55 -6.23 -10.17
C ASP A 39 -0.51 -5.96 -9.08
N LYS A 40 -0.49 -6.74 -7.99
CA LYS A 40 -1.47 -6.58 -6.91
C LYS A 40 -0.95 -5.55 -5.89
N GLY A 41 -1.82 -4.59 -5.59
CA GLY A 41 -1.46 -3.45 -4.75
C GLY A 41 -1.77 -3.58 -3.26
N ASN A 42 -2.41 -4.66 -2.79
CA ASN A 42 -2.80 -4.74 -1.37
C ASN A 42 -2.64 -6.16 -0.82
N TYR A 43 -2.06 -6.27 0.37
CA TYR A 43 -1.77 -7.53 1.06
C TYR A 43 -1.97 -7.40 2.56
N SER A 44 -2.47 -8.44 3.21
CA SER A 44 -2.55 -8.53 4.67
C SER A 44 -2.07 -9.90 5.12
N PHE A 45 -0.92 -9.95 5.79
CA PHE A 45 -0.35 -11.18 6.31
C PHE A 45 -0.62 -11.28 7.81
N LYS A 46 -1.21 -12.39 8.24
CA LYS A 46 -1.54 -12.64 9.64
C LYS A 46 -0.50 -13.54 10.28
N PHE A 47 0.04 -13.10 11.41
CA PHE A 47 0.94 -13.88 12.27
C PHE A 47 0.11 -14.45 13.42
N LEU A 48 -0.36 -15.69 13.27
CA LEU A 48 -1.41 -16.24 14.13
C LEU A 48 -1.00 -16.31 15.61
N ASP A 49 0.26 -16.66 15.89
CA ASP A 49 0.79 -16.79 17.25
C ASP A 49 0.91 -15.46 18.00
N TYR A 50 1.10 -14.37 17.25
CA TYR A 50 1.28 -13.03 17.79
C TYR A 50 -0.01 -12.19 17.73
N LYS A 51 -1.09 -12.76 17.18
CA LYS A 51 -2.39 -12.08 17.00
C LYS A 51 -2.27 -10.72 16.28
N CYS A 52 -1.32 -10.59 15.36
CA CYS A 52 -1.09 -9.35 14.61
C CYS A 52 -1.19 -9.57 13.10
N THR A 53 -1.39 -8.48 12.36
CA THR A 53 -1.28 -8.45 10.91
C THR A 53 -0.24 -7.42 10.48
N VAL A 54 0.41 -7.70 9.35
CA VAL A 54 1.35 -6.80 8.71
C VAL A 54 0.88 -6.58 7.28
N GLU A 55 0.45 -5.36 7.00
CA GLU A 55 -0.35 -5.05 5.81
C GLU A 55 0.29 -3.98 4.93
N TYR A 56 0.04 -4.09 3.63
CA TYR A 56 0.41 -3.11 2.62
C TYR A 56 -0.81 -2.71 1.81
N TYR A 57 -0.98 -1.40 1.62
CA TYR A 57 -1.97 -0.82 0.74
C TYR A 57 -1.32 0.17 -0.23
N VAL A 58 -1.56 -0.03 -1.53
CA VAL A 58 -1.08 0.90 -2.55
C VAL A 58 -1.86 2.20 -2.46
N SER A 59 -1.12 3.30 -2.35
CA SER A 59 -1.64 4.65 -2.55
C SER A 59 -0.45 5.52 -2.93
N HIS A 60 -0.26 5.77 -4.23
CA HIS A 60 0.99 6.35 -4.74
C HIS A 60 1.21 7.76 -4.20
N PHE A 61 0.13 8.53 -4.09
CA PHE A 61 0.15 9.93 -3.69
C PHE A 61 -0.46 10.18 -2.31
N LEU A 62 -1.01 9.15 -1.62
CA LEU A 62 -1.78 9.24 -0.36
C LEU A 62 -3.07 10.07 -0.40
N VAL A 63 -3.21 10.89 -1.44
CA VAL A 63 -4.39 11.71 -1.72
C VAL A 63 -5.27 11.01 -2.73
N HIS A 64 -6.48 11.52 -2.88
CA HIS A 64 -7.46 10.99 -3.82
C HIS A 64 -6.97 11.14 -5.27
N GLU A 65 -6.67 10.00 -5.90
CA GLU A 65 -6.43 9.88 -7.34
C GLU A 65 -7.77 9.77 -8.09
N GLY A 66 -7.96 10.60 -9.11
CA GLY A 66 -9.21 10.70 -9.86
C GLY A 66 -9.00 11.05 -11.32
N LYS A 67 -10.10 11.24 -12.04
CA LYS A 67 -10.07 11.69 -13.43
C LYS A 67 -10.97 12.91 -13.59
N ALA A 68 -10.42 14.01 -14.07
CA ALA A 68 -11.17 15.21 -14.42
C ALA A 68 -11.11 15.48 -15.93
N ARG A 69 -12.08 16.25 -16.43
CA ARG A 69 -12.10 16.71 -17.82
C ARG A 69 -11.39 18.06 -17.90
N VAL A 70 -10.28 18.11 -18.63
CA VAL A 70 -9.54 19.34 -18.91
C VAL A 70 -9.68 19.62 -20.40
N GLY A 71 -10.55 20.57 -20.74
CA GLY A 71 -10.98 20.81 -22.12
C GLY A 71 -11.70 19.60 -22.73
N ARG A 72 -11.18 19.06 -23.85
CA ARG A 72 -11.75 17.88 -24.52
C ARG A 72 -11.21 16.53 -24.02
N LYS A 73 -10.16 16.54 -23.18
CA LYS A 73 -9.47 15.31 -22.73
C LYS A 73 -9.84 14.97 -21.28
N ARG A 74 -9.94 13.68 -20.97
CA ARG A 74 -10.03 13.16 -19.60
C ARG A 74 -8.62 12.85 -19.12
N MET A 75 -8.17 13.53 -18.08
CA MET A 75 -6.80 13.41 -17.54
C MET A 75 -6.86 12.89 -16.11
N GLN A 76 -5.80 12.20 -15.68
CA GLN A 76 -5.63 11.85 -14.27
C GLN A 76 -5.38 13.13 -13.46
N THR A 77 -5.97 13.19 -12.27
CA THR A 77 -5.89 14.34 -11.38
C THR A 77 -5.75 13.89 -9.95
N LEU A 78 -5.02 14.67 -9.15
CA LEU A 78 -4.90 14.48 -7.72
C LEU A 78 -5.74 15.54 -7.00
N ARG A 79 -6.54 15.12 -6.02
CA ARG A 79 -7.29 16.04 -5.15
C ARG A 79 -6.60 16.14 -3.80
N ILE A 80 -5.74 17.15 -3.66
CA ILE A 80 -4.80 17.31 -2.54
C ILE A 80 -5.45 17.65 -1.19
N ASP A 81 -6.70 18.12 -1.20
CA ASP A 81 -7.51 18.39 -0.01
C ASP A 81 -8.20 17.14 0.56
N THR A 82 -8.00 15.96 -0.05
CA THR A 82 -8.65 14.72 0.39
C THR A 82 -7.70 13.53 0.40
N VAL A 83 -7.90 12.64 1.37
CA VAL A 83 -7.14 11.38 1.51
C VAL A 83 -7.64 10.36 0.49
N ASP A 84 -6.75 9.42 0.12
CA ASP A 84 -7.04 8.26 -0.71
C ASP A 84 -8.40 7.61 -0.40
N ARG A 85 -9.12 7.22 -1.46
CA ARG A 85 -10.46 6.61 -1.36
C ARG A 85 -10.46 5.29 -0.57
N GLY A 86 -9.34 4.59 -0.54
CA GLY A 86 -9.12 3.36 0.21
C GLY A 86 -8.77 3.57 1.69
N SER A 87 -8.79 4.82 2.20
CA SER A 87 -8.45 5.15 3.59
C SER A 87 -9.25 4.40 4.65
N SER A 88 -10.48 3.99 4.34
CA SER A 88 -11.28 3.15 5.24
C SER A 88 -10.64 1.79 5.56
N ARG A 89 -9.77 1.27 4.68
CA ARG A 89 -9.18 -0.08 4.82
C ARG A 89 -8.06 -0.16 5.85
N TRP A 90 -7.43 0.97 6.14
CA TRP A 90 -6.33 1.09 7.09
C TRP A 90 -6.69 1.99 8.27
N ARG A 91 -7.97 2.35 8.40
CA ARG A 91 -8.52 2.98 9.59
C ARG A 91 -8.53 1.96 10.74
N GLY A 92 -8.01 2.36 11.89
CA GLY A 92 -7.96 1.52 13.09
C GLY A 92 -6.72 0.62 13.19
N ALA A 93 -5.74 0.78 12.29
CA ALA A 93 -4.44 0.15 12.47
C ALA A 93 -3.72 0.72 13.70
N ASP A 94 -3.08 -0.14 14.50
CA ASP A 94 -2.31 0.26 15.68
C ASP A 94 -1.08 1.09 15.31
N VAL A 95 -0.46 0.76 14.16
CA VAL A 95 0.71 1.46 13.62
C VAL A 95 0.51 1.70 12.13
N LEU A 96 0.62 2.96 11.73
CA LEU A 96 0.59 3.39 10.33
C LEU A 96 1.95 3.92 9.90
N ILE A 97 2.42 3.43 8.76
CA ILE A 97 3.67 3.84 8.13
C ILE A 97 3.32 4.32 6.74
N PHE A 98 3.45 5.62 6.51
CA PHE A 98 3.21 6.27 5.22
C PHE A 98 4.52 6.53 4.49
N ASN A 99 4.49 6.41 3.18
CA ASN A 99 5.56 6.95 2.32
C ASN A 99 4.98 7.33 0.96
N THR A 100 5.25 8.57 0.54
CA THR A 100 5.00 9.05 -0.82
C THR A 100 6.09 10.02 -1.23
N ALA A 101 6.83 9.67 -2.27
CA ALA A 101 7.88 10.53 -2.84
C ALA A 101 8.20 10.15 -4.27
N HIS A 102 8.27 8.84 -4.55
CA HIS A 102 8.77 8.32 -5.83
C HIS A 102 7.87 8.66 -7.03
N TRP A 103 6.62 9.04 -6.78
CA TRP A 103 5.61 9.42 -7.76
C TRP A 103 5.46 10.93 -7.97
N TRP A 104 6.05 11.75 -7.09
CA TRP A 104 6.03 13.22 -7.17
C TRP A 104 7.08 13.80 -8.12
N SER A 105 7.57 13.01 -9.09
CA SER A 105 8.48 13.51 -10.12
C SER A 105 7.70 14.05 -11.32
N HIS A 106 8.22 15.10 -11.98
CA HIS A 106 7.56 15.70 -13.14
C HIS A 106 7.17 14.66 -14.20
N TYR A 107 8.03 13.67 -14.45
CA TYR A 107 7.73 12.60 -15.41
C TYR A 107 6.53 11.75 -14.98
N LYS A 108 6.47 11.27 -13.74
CA LYS A 108 5.39 10.37 -13.30
C LYS A 108 4.10 11.10 -12.95
N THR A 109 4.18 12.28 -12.35
CA THR A 109 2.99 13.07 -12.02
C THR A 109 2.29 13.59 -13.28
N LYS A 110 3.04 13.89 -14.35
CA LYS A 110 2.47 14.45 -15.61
C LYS A 110 2.21 13.41 -16.69
N SER A 111 3.03 12.36 -16.76
CA SER A 111 3.06 11.41 -17.88
C SER A 111 3.00 9.94 -17.46
N GLY A 112 2.91 9.65 -16.16
CA GLY A 112 2.83 8.29 -15.60
C GLY A 112 1.41 7.74 -15.49
#